data_AF-K7ENA0-F1
#
_entry.id   AF-K7ENA0-F1
#
_cell.length_a   1.000
_cell.length_b   1.000
_cell.length_c   1.000
_cell.angle_alpha   90.00
_cell.angle_beta   90.00
_cell.angle_gamma   90.00
#
_symmetry.space_group_name_H-M   'P 1'
#
loop_
_entity.id
_entity.type
_entity.pdbx_description
1 polymer ?
#
loop_
_entity_poly.entity_id
_entity_poly.type
_entity_poly.pdbx_seq_one_letter_code
_entity_poly.pdbx_strand_id
1 'polypeptide(L)'
;MAALTRDPQFQKLQQWYREHRSELNLRRLFDANKDRFNHFSLTLNTNHGHILVDYSKNLVTEDVMRMLVDLAKSRGVEAARERMFNGEKINYTERVRSGDWKGYTGKTITDVINIGIGGSDLGPLMVTEALKPYSSGGPRVWYVSNIDGTHIAKTLAQLNPE
;
A
#
# COMPACT_ATOMS: atom_id res chain seq x y z
N MET A 1 -11.55 -3.73 -27.09
CA MET A 1 -10.93 -4.58 -26.04
C MET A 1 -9.74 -3.86 -25.44
N ALA A 2 -9.59 -3.90 -24.12
CA ALA A 2 -8.49 -3.28 -23.39
C ALA A 2 -7.16 -4.06 -23.54
N ALA A 3 -6.03 -3.42 -23.25
CA ALA A 3 -4.69 -4.00 -23.44
C ALA A 3 -4.50 -5.35 -22.71
N LEU A 4 -5.07 -5.51 -21.50
CA LEU A 4 -5.04 -6.79 -20.77
C LEU A 4 -5.80 -7.91 -21.51
N THR A 5 -7.02 -7.64 -21.99
CA THR A 5 -7.86 -8.65 -22.65
C THR A 5 -7.34 -9.12 -24.01
N ARG A 6 -6.37 -8.41 -24.60
CA ARG A 6 -5.69 -8.78 -25.85
C ARG A 6 -4.33 -9.46 -25.62
N ASP A 7 -3.89 -9.58 -24.37
CA ASP A 7 -2.63 -10.20 -24.00
C ASP A 7 -2.74 -11.73 -24.09
N PRO A 8 -1.86 -12.42 -24.85
CA PRO A 8 -1.92 -13.88 -24.98
C PRO A 8 -1.72 -14.65 -23.67
N GLN A 9 -0.91 -14.14 -22.73
CA GLN A 9 -0.74 -14.78 -21.41
C GLN A 9 -2.01 -14.63 -20.56
N PHE A 10 -2.72 -13.50 -20.68
CA PHE A 10 -4.01 -13.33 -20.01
C PHE A 10 -5.07 -14.27 -20.60
N GLN A 11 -5.10 -14.43 -21.92
CA GLN A 11 -6.01 -15.36 -22.59
C GLN A 11 -5.72 -16.81 -22.19
N LYS A 12 -4.44 -17.22 -22.15
CA LYS A 12 -3.99 -18.53 -21.66
C LYS A 12 -4.41 -18.77 -20.20
N LEU A 13 -4.15 -17.82 -19.30
CA LEU A 13 -4.53 -17.92 -17.89
C LEU A 13 -6.06 -18.01 -17.72
N GLN A 14 -6.82 -17.21 -18.47
CA GLN A 14 -8.28 -17.24 -18.46
C GLN A 14 -8.84 -18.57 -18.99
N GLN A 15 -8.22 -19.14 -20.03
CA GLN A 15 -8.62 -20.43 -20.57
C GLN A 15 -8.32 -21.57 -19.60
N TRP A 16 -7.11 -21.61 -19.03
CA TRP A 16 -6.74 -22.58 -18.00
C TRP A 16 -7.68 -22.52 -16.80
N TYR A 17 -8.06 -21.31 -16.36
CA TYR A 17 -9.03 -21.14 -15.27
C TYR A 17 -10.41 -21.70 -15.64
N ARG A 18 -10.91 -21.50 -16.87
CA ARG A 18 -12.20 -22.07 -17.30
C ARG A 18 -12.22 -23.60 -17.25
N GLU A 19 -11.10 -24.22 -17.61
CA GLU A 19 -10.91 -25.67 -17.62
C GLU A 19 -10.77 -26.25 -16.21
N HIS A 20 -9.93 -25.65 -15.34
CA HIS A 20 -9.47 -26.30 -14.10
C HIS A 20 -10.06 -25.69 -12.80
N ARG A 21 -10.88 -24.63 -12.86
CA ARG A 21 -11.40 -23.95 -11.64
C ARG A 21 -12.07 -24.85 -10.60
N SER A 22 -12.72 -25.94 -11.04
CA SER A 22 -13.42 -26.90 -10.17
C SER A 22 -12.47 -27.83 -9.39
N GLU A 23 -11.21 -27.90 -9.81
CA GLU A 23 -10.19 -28.76 -9.19
C GLU A 23 -9.47 -28.04 -8.03
N LEU A 24 -9.48 -26.71 -8.05
CA LEU A 24 -8.87 -25.87 -7.04
C LEU A 24 -9.65 -25.90 -5.71
N ASN A 25 -9.21 -26.77 -4.80
CA ASN A 25 -9.70 -26.84 -3.44
C ASN A 25 -8.53 -26.69 -2.45
N LEU A 26 -8.56 -25.65 -1.61
CA LEU A 26 -7.44 -25.36 -0.69
C LEU A 26 -7.05 -26.56 0.18
N ARG A 27 -8.01 -27.25 0.79
CA ARG A 27 -7.71 -28.40 1.66
C ARG A 27 -6.95 -29.48 0.88
N ARG A 28 -7.44 -29.87 -0.30
CA ARG A 28 -6.76 -30.84 -1.18
C ARG A 28 -5.36 -30.36 -1.62
N LEU A 29 -5.18 -29.07 -1.89
CA LEU A 29 -3.89 -28.50 -2.27
C LEU A 29 -2.84 -28.58 -1.14
N PHE A 30 -3.25 -28.39 0.12
CA PHE A 30 -2.38 -28.62 1.30
C PHE A 30 -2.21 -30.11 1.62
N ASP A 31 -3.24 -30.93 1.37
CA ASP A 31 -3.15 -32.37 1.61
C ASP A 31 -2.16 -33.04 0.66
N ALA A 32 -2.18 -32.65 -0.62
CA ALA A 32 -1.33 -33.17 -1.69
C ALA A 32 0.10 -32.62 -1.70
N ASN A 33 0.33 -31.37 -1.24
CA ASN A 33 1.66 -30.80 -1.07
C ASN A 33 1.90 -30.39 0.39
N LYS A 34 2.63 -31.22 1.14
CA LYS A 34 3.00 -30.94 2.54
C LYS A 34 3.95 -29.76 2.70
N ASP A 35 4.69 -29.40 1.66
CA ASP A 35 5.63 -28.26 1.64
C ASP A 35 5.01 -26.97 1.06
N ARG A 36 3.68 -26.97 0.84
CA ARG A 36 2.96 -25.84 0.22
C ARG A 36 3.19 -24.50 0.92
N PHE A 37 3.39 -24.48 2.23
CA PHE A 37 3.72 -23.23 2.93
C PHE A 37 5.09 -22.69 2.50
N ASN A 38 6.12 -23.53 2.42
CA ASN A 38 7.47 -23.11 2.04
C ASN A 38 7.55 -22.71 0.56
N HIS A 39 6.87 -23.45 -0.33
CA HIS A 39 6.77 -23.12 -1.75
C HIS A 39 6.02 -21.80 -2.04
N PHE A 40 4.99 -21.49 -1.24
CA PHE A 40 4.08 -20.36 -1.46
C PHE A 40 4.14 -19.34 -0.32
N SER A 41 5.35 -19.10 0.21
CA SER A 41 5.61 -17.98 1.10
C SER A 41 6.97 -17.34 0.80
N LEU A 42 7.13 -16.09 1.22
CA LEU A 42 8.41 -15.39 1.19
C LEU A 42 8.67 -14.79 2.57
N THR A 43 9.85 -15.07 3.13
CA THR A 43 10.33 -14.41 4.35
C THR A 43 11.37 -13.37 3.97
N LEU A 44 11.05 -12.10 4.17
CA LEU A 44 11.95 -10.98 3.90
C LEU A 44 12.62 -10.56 5.22
N ASN A 45 13.94 -10.75 5.32
CA ASN A 45 14.73 -10.18 6.42
C ASN A 45 15.12 -8.74 6.06
N THR A 46 14.73 -7.77 6.87
CA THR A 46 15.01 -6.34 6.66
C THR A 46 16.26 -5.85 7.41
N ASN A 47 17.00 -6.76 8.05
CA ASN A 47 18.02 -6.51 9.08
C ASN A 47 17.49 -5.86 10.38
N HIS A 48 16.20 -5.47 10.42
CA HIS A 48 15.53 -4.90 11.59
C HIS A 48 14.27 -5.67 12.00
N GLY A 49 13.99 -6.79 11.32
CA GLY A 49 12.82 -7.63 11.54
C GLY A 49 12.60 -8.56 10.35
N HIS A 50 11.60 -9.44 10.47
CA HIS A 50 11.17 -10.32 9.40
C HIS A 50 9.75 -9.96 8.97
N ILE A 51 9.51 -9.91 7.65
CA ILE A 51 8.19 -9.80 7.07
C ILE A 51 7.89 -11.13 6.37
N LEU A 52 6.95 -11.90 6.92
CA LEU A 52 6.44 -13.12 6.29
C LEU A 52 5.25 -12.78 5.39
N VAL A 53 5.40 -13.03 4.09
CA VAL A 53 4.32 -12.98 3.10
C VAL A 53 3.90 -14.41 2.79
N ASP A 54 2.97 -14.95 3.58
CA ASP A 54 2.34 -16.26 3.32
C ASP A 54 1.17 -16.11 2.34
N TYR A 55 1.36 -16.60 1.11
CA TYR A 55 0.32 -16.66 0.08
C TYR A 55 -0.13 -18.11 -0.23
N SER A 56 0.26 -19.08 0.59
CA SER A 56 -0.05 -20.51 0.40
C SER A 56 -1.56 -20.83 0.46
N LYS A 57 -2.33 -19.98 1.15
CA LYS A 57 -3.79 -20.10 1.32
C LYS A 57 -4.60 -19.51 0.16
N ASN A 58 -3.95 -19.19 -0.97
CA ASN A 58 -4.61 -18.81 -2.23
C ASN A 58 -4.92 -20.04 -3.11
N LEU A 59 -5.94 -19.93 -3.97
CA LEU A 59 -6.34 -20.96 -4.94
C LEU A 59 -5.40 -20.98 -6.15
N VAL A 60 -4.13 -21.31 -5.91
CA VAL A 60 -3.05 -21.32 -6.91
C VAL A 60 -2.22 -22.60 -6.86
N THR A 61 -1.70 -23.00 -8.02
CA THR A 61 -0.67 -24.04 -8.20
C THR A 61 0.62 -23.39 -8.72
N GLU A 62 1.70 -24.15 -8.83
CA GLU A 62 2.97 -23.70 -9.44
C GLU A 62 2.75 -23.17 -10.86
N ASP A 63 1.87 -23.84 -11.63
CA ASP A 63 1.52 -23.43 -13.00
C ASP A 63 0.75 -22.11 -13.03
N VAL A 64 -0.17 -21.89 -12.08
CA VAL A 64 -0.88 -20.61 -11.96
C VAL A 64 0.08 -19.49 -11.61
N MET A 65 0.99 -19.70 -10.65
CA MET A 65 2.01 -18.71 -10.30
C MET A 65 2.94 -18.40 -11.49
N ARG A 66 3.37 -19.42 -12.24
CA ARG A 66 4.17 -19.24 -13.45
C ARG A 66 3.42 -18.41 -14.51
N MET A 67 2.16 -18.73 -14.79
CA MET A 67 1.34 -17.95 -15.74
C MET A 67 1.09 -16.51 -15.29
N LEU A 68 0.94 -16.26 -13.98
CA LEU A 68 0.82 -14.91 -13.42
C LEU A 68 2.12 -14.10 -13.58
N VAL A 69 3.28 -14.74 -13.36
CA VAL A 69 4.60 -14.12 -13.57
C VAL A 69 4.86 -13.85 -15.06
N ASP A 70 4.52 -14.80 -15.94
CA ASP A 70 4.63 -14.62 -17.40
C ASP A 70 3.72 -13.49 -17.90
N LEU A 71 2.51 -13.36 -17.34
CA LEU A 71 1.63 -12.23 -17.58
C LEU A 71 2.23 -10.91 -17.09
N ALA A 72 2.83 -10.86 -15.88
CA ALA A 72 3.47 -9.65 -15.36
C ALA A 72 4.62 -9.17 -16.28
N LYS A 73 5.42 -10.11 -16.81
CA LYS A 73 6.45 -9.83 -17.83
C LYS A 73 5.83 -9.31 -19.12
N SER A 74 4.83 -10.00 -19.66
CA SER A 74 4.10 -9.61 -20.90
C SER A 74 3.47 -8.21 -20.79
N ARG A 75 2.97 -7.85 -19.61
CA ARG A 75 2.42 -6.52 -19.33
C ARG A 75 3.47 -5.42 -19.09
N GLY A 76 4.77 -5.75 -19.12
CA GLY A 76 5.86 -4.79 -19.00
C GLY A 76 6.06 -4.23 -17.59
N VAL A 77 5.72 -4.99 -16.54
CA VAL A 77 5.80 -4.53 -15.13
C VAL A 77 7.22 -4.13 -14.75
N GLU A 78 8.24 -4.88 -15.19
CA GLU A 78 9.65 -4.57 -14.92
C GLU A 78 10.06 -3.24 -15.56
N ALA A 79 9.72 -3.02 -16.83
CA ALA A 79 9.98 -1.74 -17.49
C ALA A 79 9.24 -0.59 -16.79
N ALA A 80 7.98 -0.77 -16.41
CA ALA A 80 7.21 0.25 -15.69
C ALA A 80 7.82 0.58 -14.31
N ARG A 81 8.39 -0.41 -13.61
CA ARG A 81 9.15 -0.22 -12.38
C ARG A 81 10.40 0.62 -12.62
N GLU A 82 11.24 0.28 -13.60
CA GLU A 82 12.47 1.06 -13.87
C GLU A 82 12.14 2.52 -14.19
N ARG A 83 11.11 2.77 -15.00
CA ARG A 83 10.64 4.13 -15.32
C ARG A 83 10.22 4.91 -14.07
N MET A 84 9.58 4.25 -13.09
CA MET A 84 9.22 4.85 -11.80
C MET A 84 10.46 5.25 -10.99
N PHE A 85 11.41 4.33 -10.82
CA PHE A 85 12.60 4.54 -9.99
C PHE A 85 13.60 5.52 -10.63
N ASN A 86 13.65 5.58 -11.97
CA ASN A 86 14.41 6.57 -12.73
C ASN A 86 13.75 7.97 -12.73
N GLY A 87 12.60 8.14 -12.07
CA GLY A 87 11.92 9.43 -11.95
C GLY A 87 11.29 9.92 -13.24
N GLU A 88 11.01 9.04 -14.21
CA GLU A 88 10.21 9.42 -15.38
C GLU A 88 8.82 9.89 -14.97
N LYS A 89 8.21 10.74 -15.80
CA LYS A 89 6.85 11.25 -15.60
C LYS A 89 5.80 10.17 -15.93
N ILE A 90 5.82 9.05 -15.20
CA ILE A 90 4.80 7.99 -15.30
C ILE A 90 3.50 8.38 -14.58
N ASN A 91 3.60 9.17 -13.52
CA ASN A 91 2.51 9.97 -12.99
C ASN A 91 2.58 11.33 -13.69
N TYR A 92 1.60 11.62 -14.54
CA TYR A 92 1.53 12.83 -15.37
C TYR A 92 0.86 14.00 -14.64
N THR A 93 0.51 13.86 -13.36
CA THR A 93 -0.20 14.85 -12.54
C THR A 93 0.45 15.07 -11.17
N GLU A 94 1.08 16.26 -10.98
CA GLU A 94 1.31 16.98 -9.70
C GLU A 94 2.55 16.66 -8.80
N ARG A 95 2.96 17.64 -7.96
CA ARG A 95 4.16 17.67 -7.07
C ARG A 95 4.09 18.76 -5.94
N VAL A 96 4.91 18.65 -4.88
CA VAL A 96 5.15 19.68 -3.79
C VAL A 96 6.53 19.52 -3.08
N ARG A 97 6.85 20.33 -2.04
CA ARG A 97 8.03 20.19 -1.11
C ARG A 97 7.63 19.95 0.37
N SER A 98 8.06 20.84 1.28
CA SER A 98 8.00 20.77 2.76
C SER A 98 8.35 22.16 3.34
N GLY A 99 8.61 22.32 4.65
CA GLY A 99 8.79 23.64 5.29
C GLY A 99 9.65 23.68 6.57
N ASP A 100 10.00 24.90 6.99
CA ASP A 100 10.97 25.24 8.05
C ASP A 100 10.46 26.46 8.87
N TRP A 101 9.64 26.30 9.93
CA TRP A 101 8.94 27.45 10.58
C TRP A 101 8.81 27.41 12.12
N LYS A 102 8.62 28.59 12.76
CA LYS A 102 8.46 28.84 14.22
C LYS A 102 7.22 29.71 14.54
N GLY A 103 6.63 29.57 15.73
CA GLY A 103 5.41 30.31 16.14
C GLY A 103 5.59 31.82 16.30
N TYR A 104 4.50 32.59 16.13
CA TYR A 104 4.54 34.07 16.04
C TYR A 104 4.90 34.78 17.35
N THR A 105 4.72 34.11 18.50
CA THR A 105 5.07 34.60 19.84
C THR A 105 6.50 34.22 20.26
N GLY A 106 7.22 33.47 19.43
CA GLY A 106 8.50 32.83 19.80
C GLY A 106 8.34 31.55 20.64
N LYS A 107 7.12 31.15 21.01
CA LYS A 107 6.86 29.88 21.70
C LYS A 107 7.13 28.67 20.80
N THR A 108 7.35 27.53 21.44
CA THR A 108 7.50 26.22 20.79
C THR A 108 6.14 25.64 20.44
N ILE A 109 5.99 25.16 19.20
CA ILE A 109 4.77 24.48 18.74
C ILE A 109 4.50 23.22 19.58
N THR A 110 3.32 23.14 20.20
CA THR A 110 2.89 21.95 20.98
C THR A 110 1.78 21.13 20.30
N ASP A 111 1.15 21.69 19.28
CA ASP A 111 0.11 21.07 18.45
C ASP A 111 0.40 21.32 16.97
N VAL A 112 0.30 20.28 16.15
CA VAL A 112 0.40 20.37 14.68
C VAL A 112 -0.94 19.96 14.08
N ILE A 113 -1.55 20.83 13.29
CA ILE A 113 -2.84 20.60 12.66
C ILE A 113 -2.63 20.39 11.16
N ASN A 114 -2.84 19.15 10.71
CA ASN A 114 -2.93 18.82 9.30
C ASN A 114 -4.33 19.15 8.78
N ILE A 115 -4.41 20.10 7.84
CA ILE A 115 -5.65 20.43 7.14
C ILE A 115 -5.49 19.99 5.68
N GLY A 116 -6.25 18.98 5.28
CA GLY A 116 -6.15 18.35 3.96
C GLY A 116 -7.23 17.28 3.80
N ILE A 117 -7.44 16.79 2.59
CA ILE A 117 -8.44 15.73 2.31
C ILE A 117 -7.82 14.64 1.44
N GLY A 118 -8.32 13.40 1.56
CA GLY A 118 -7.85 12.27 0.76
C GLY A 118 -6.37 11.95 1.03
N GLY A 119 -5.53 12.03 -0.01
CA GLY A 119 -4.10 11.72 0.09
C GLY A 119 -3.33 12.62 1.07
N SER A 120 -3.77 13.87 1.23
CA SER A 120 -3.16 14.84 2.15
C SER A 120 -3.63 14.70 3.61
N ASP A 121 -4.40 13.65 3.94
CA ASP A 121 -4.94 13.40 5.28
C ASP A 121 -4.71 11.95 5.71
N LEU A 122 -5.20 10.99 4.91
CA LEU A 122 -5.24 9.57 5.26
C LEU A 122 -3.85 8.96 5.49
N GLY A 123 -2.85 9.34 4.69
CA GLY A 123 -1.48 8.86 4.84
C GLY A 123 -0.85 9.32 6.17
N PRO A 124 -0.74 10.64 6.42
CA PRO A 124 -0.30 11.19 7.70
C PRO A 124 -1.05 10.65 8.93
N LEU A 125 -2.38 10.58 8.87
CA LEU A 125 -3.22 10.07 9.96
C LEU A 125 -2.92 8.59 10.25
N MET A 126 -2.89 7.74 9.22
CA MET A 126 -2.63 6.30 9.39
C MET A 126 -1.24 6.03 9.97
N VAL A 127 -0.20 6.74 9.50
CA VAL A 127 1.18 6.55 9.97
C VAL A 127 1.35 7.02 11.41
N THR A 128 0.76 8.16 11.79
CA THR A 128 0.88 8.68 13.17
C THR A 128 0.11 7.85 14.21
N GLU A 129 -1.05 7.29 13.84
CA GLU A 129 -1.78 6.36 14.70
C GLU A 129 -1.09 4.99 14.81
N ALA A 130 -0.58 4.43 13.69
CA ALA A 130 0.18 3.18 13.71
C ALA A 130 1.49 3.28 14.52
N LEU A 131 2.13 4.45 14.53
CA LEU A 131 3.38 4.73 15.25
C LEU A 131 3.19 5.47 16.59
N LYS A 132 1.97 5.50 17.15
CA LYS A 132 1.67 6.19 18.42
C LYS A 132 2.64 5.86 19.58
N PRO A 133 3.13 4.60 19.77
CA PRO A 133 4.10 4.30 20.82
C PRO A 133 5.45 5.05 20.69
N TYR A 134 5.76 5.58 19.51
CA TYR A 134 7.00 6.31 19.22
C TYR A 134 6.85 7.84 19.33
N SER A 135 5.68 8.37 19.69
CA SER A 135 5.42 9.82 19.70
C SER A 135 5.90 10.56 20.97
N SER A 136 6.73 9.93 21.80
CA SER A 136 7.23 10.53 23.05
C SER A 136 8.12 11.75 22.77
N GLY A 137 7.84 12.88 23.44
CA GLY A 137 8.54 14.16 23.21
C GLY A 137 8.12 14.93 21.95
N GLY A 138 7.21 14.39 21.13
CA GLY A 138 6.62 15.10 19.99
C GLY A 138 5.43 15.98 20.37
N PRO A 139 5.05 16.95 19.50
CA PRO A 139 3.78 17.68 19.65
C PRO A 139 2.59 16.74 19.43
N ARG A 140 1.41 17.15 19.91
CA ARG A 140 0.15 16.50 19.55
C ARG A 140 -0.14 16.75 18.06
N VAL A 141 -0.76 15.78 17.39
CA VAL A 141 -1.16 15.90 15.98
C VAL A 141 -2.67 15.83 15.85
N TRP A 142 -3.21 16.70 15.00
CA TRP A 142 -4.63 16.83 14.71
C TRP A 142 -4.86 16.76 13.20
N TYR A 143 -5.97 16.16 12.80
CA TYR A 143 -6.34 15.96 11.40
C TYR A 143 -7.73 16.56 11.17
N VAL A 144 -7.84 17.49 10.23
CA VAL A 144 -9.11 18.15 9.86
C VAL A 144 -9.29 18.09 8.35
N SER A 145 -10.26 17.29 7.92
CA SER A 145 -10.42 16.92 6.51
C SER A 145 -11.83 17.01 5.95
N ASN A 146 -12.84 17.24 6.80
CA ASN A 146 -14.22 17.37 6.35
C ASN A 146 -14.59 18.85 6.21
N ILE A 147 -15.39 19.18 5.19
CA ILE A 147 -15.96 20.51 4.96
C ILE A 147 -17.08 20.85 5.96
N ASP A 148 -17.64 19.83 6.63
CA ASP A 148 -18.50 20.03 7.80
C ASP A 148 -17.77 20.86 8.88
N GLY A 149 -18.31 22.05 9.16
CA GLY A 149 -17.76 22.99 10.14
C GLY A 149 -17.58 22.40 11.54
N THR A 150 -18.32 21.34 11.89
CA THR A 150 -18.13 20.55 13.11
C THR A 150 -16.69 20.04 13.25
N HIS A 151 -16.04 19.67 12.15
CA HIS A 151 -14.70 19.07 12.17
C HIS A 151 -13.63 20.09 12.58
N ILE A 152 -13.67 21.31 12.03
CA ILE A 152 -12.73 22.37 12.44
C ILE A 152 -13.10 22.94 13.81
N ALA A 153 -14.39 23.15 14.10
CA ALA A 153 -14.85 23.74 15.36
C ALA A 153 -14.46 22.90 16.59
N LYS A 154 -14.68 21.57 16.56
CA LYS A 154 -14.33 20.68 17.67
C LYS A 154 -12.81 20.61 17.93
N THR A 155 -12.01 20.81 16.88
CA THR A 155 -10.53 20.77 16.95
C THR A 155 -9.99 22.07 17.51
N LEU A 156 -10.43 23.23 16.98
CA LEU A 156 -10.02 24.54 17.49
C LEU A 156 -10.40 24.77 18.96
N ALA A 157 -11.51 24.18 19.43
CA ALA A 157 -11.93 24.24 20.83
C ALA A 157 -10.94 23.59 21.83
N GLN A 158 -9.92 22.88 21.35
CA GLN A 158 -8.91 22.17 22.16
C GLN A 158 -7.49 22.75 21.99
N LEU A 159 -7.33 23.86 21.26
CA LEU A 159 -6.03 24.39 20.83
C LEU A 159 -5.72 25.76 21.44
N ASN A 160 -4.43 26.03 21.64
CA ASN A 160 -3.90 27.36 21.91
C ASN A 160 -3.39 27.98 20.60
N PRO A 161 -3.77 29.23 20.25
CA PRO A 161 -3.22 29.92 19.07
C PRO A 161 -1.72 30.24 19.12
N GLU A 162 -1.12 30.33 20.32
CA GLU A 162 0.25 30.86 20.56
C GLU A 162 1.42 29.88 20.42
#